data_AF-A0A1F3XC97-F1
#
_entry.id   AF-A0A1F3XC97-F1
#
_cell.length_a   1.000
_cell.length_b   1.000
_cell.length_c   1.000
_cell.angle_alpha   90.00
_cell.angle_beta   90.00
_cell.angle_gamma   90.00
#
_symmetry.space_group_name_H-M   'P 1'
#
loop_
_entity.id
_entity.type
_entity.pdbx_description
1 polymer ?
#
loop_
_entity_poly.entity_id
_entity_poly.type
_entity_poly.pdbx_seq_one_letter_code
_entity_poly.pdbx_strand_id
1 'polypeptide(L)'
;MLALDTAYAPQGEAAFEAAVSIAASFVYTLDTQECLLDLLFIGGEVHCQTAGTGLLRAEHLLEVLAAVRMQEGPAIERLKHAVLARRGALTSCILVLAGWDEARRNLVEALRGSGLQVLALAVVDERSVSERIDPSQGVRKVRLGHVQQDLAAL
;
A
#
# COMPACT_ATOMS: atom_id res chain seq x y z
N MET A 1 -10.26 -1.82 -1.55
CA MET A 1 -9.40 -0.62 -1.64
C MET A 1 -7.93 -1.01 -1.57
N LEU A 2 -7.09 -0.31 -2.30
CA LEU A 2 -5.63 -0.36 -2.26
C LEU A 2 -5.10 0.94 -1.64
N ALA A 3 -4.43 0.85 -0.50
CA ALA A 3 -3.75 1.96 0.14
C ALA A 3 -2.24 1.84 -0.07
N LEU A 4 -1.63 2.87 -0.65
CA LEU A 4 -0.20 2.94 -0.89
C LEU A 4 0.46 3.87 0.14
N ASP A 5 1.44 3.34 0.83
CA ASP A 5 2.34 4.10 1.69
C ASP A 5 3.33 4.91 0.85
N THR A 6 3.20 6.22 0.98
CA THR A 6 4.09 7.19 0.34
C THR A 6 4.98 7.90 1.35
N ALA A 7 4.95 7.52 2.63
CA ALA A 7 5.76 8.17 3.65
C ALA A 7 7.24 7.84 3.49
N TYR A 8 8.12 8.79 3.77
CA TYR A 8 9.54 8.51 3.86
C TYR A 8 9.82 7.38 4.85
N ALA A 9 10.75 6.50 4.50
CA ALA A 9 11.13 5.33 5.28
C ALA A 9 12.65 5.17 5.32
N PRO A 10 13.22 4.56 6.36
CA PRO A 10 14.66 4.27 6.42
C PRO A 10 15.20 3.49 5.21
N GLN A 11 14.35 2.69 4.56
CA GLN A 11 14.67 1.87 3.39
C GLN A 11 14.81 2.69 2.10
N GLY A 12 14.42 3.97 2.15
CA GLY A 12 14.60 4.93 1.08
C GLY A 12 13.83 4.61 -0.20
N GLU A 13 14.37 5.13 -1.29
CA GLU A 13 13.72 5.15 -2.61
C GLU A 13 13.48 3.74 -3.18
N ALA A 14 14.37 2.77 -2.92
CA ALA A 14 14.23 1.42 -3.44
C ALA A 14 12.97 0.71 -2.93
N ALA A 15 12.65 0.85 -1.63
CA ALA A 15 11.43 0.27 -1.07
C ALA A 15 10.18 0.99 -1.57
N PHE A 16 10.25 2.30 -1.76
CA PHE A 16 9.18 3.09 -2.33
C PHE A 16 8.87 2.71 -3.78
N GLU A 17 9.87 2.63 -4.66
CA GLU A 17 9.68 2.23 -6.06
C GLU A 17 9.11 0.81 -6.19
N ALA A 18 9.56 -0.12 -5.34
CA ALA A 18 9.00 -1.46 -5.27
C ALA A 18 7.54 -1.44 -4.79
N ALA A 19 7.19 -0.61 -3.81
CA ALA A 19 5.81 -0.43 -3.34
C ALA A 19 4.90 0.14 -4.44
N VAL A 20 5.37 1.14 -5.19
CA VAL A 20 4.67 1.70 -6.36
C VAL A 20 4.46 0.60 -7.42
N SER A 21 5.48 -0.21 -7.69
CA SER A 21 5.41 -1.32 -8.66
C SER A 21 4.40 -2.40 -8.24
N ILE A 22 4.36 -2.74 -6.94
CA ILE A 22 3.34 -3.65 -6.38
C ILE A 22 1.95 -3.07 -6.57
N ALA A 23 1.74 -1.79 -6.23
CA ALA A 23 0.46 -1.12 -6.42
C ALA A 23 0.03 -1.11 -7.90
N ALA A 24 0.96 -0.84 -8.83
CA ALA A 24 0.71 -0.86 -10.27
C ALA A 24 0.30 -2.26 -10.76
N SER A 25 0.86 -3.33 -10.20
CA SER A 25 0.47 -4.71 -10.55
C SER A 25 -1.00 -5.01 -10.21
N PHE A 26 -1.47 -4.52 -9.06
CA PHE A 26 -2.88 -4.63 -8.68
C PHE A 26 -3.77 -3.82 -9.62
N VAL A 27 -3.37 -2.58 -9.95
CA VAL A 27 -4.10 -1.76 -10.93
C VAL A 27 -4.21 -2.46 -12.28
N TYR A 28 -3.13 -3.08 -12.77
CA TYR A 28 -3.12 -3.81 -14.04
C TYR A 28 -4.10 -5.00 -14.04
N THR A 29 -4.24 -5.70 -12.90
CA THR A 29 -5.18 -6.83 -12.80
C THR A 29 -6.66 -6.42 -12.88
N LEU A 30 -7.02 -5.18 -12.54
CA LEU A 30 -8.40 -4.71 -12.57
C LEU A 30 -9.03 -4.68 -13.95
N ASP A 31 -8.24 -4.32 -14.96
CA ASP A 31 -8.70 -4.21 -16.34
C ASP A 31 -9.26 -5.55 -16.86
N THR A 32 -8.91 -6.65 -16.18
CA THR A 32 -9.36 -8.01 -16.51
C THR A 32 -10.56 -8.51 -15.71
N GLN A 33 -11.03 -7.80 -14.68
CA GLN A 33 -11.95 -8.35 -13.66
C GLN A 33 -13.30 -7.62 -13.50
N GLU A 34 -13.61 -6.61 -14.30
CA GLU A 34 -14.84 -5.77 -14.15
C GLU A 34 -15.09 -5.26 -12.71
N CYS A 35 -14.04 -5.14 -11.90
CA CYS A 35 -14.12 -4.72 -10.50
C CYS A 35 -13.80 -3.23 -10.34
N LEU A 36 -14.30 -2.63 -9.26
CA LEU A 36 -13.88 -1.30 -8.82
C LEU A 36 -12.66 -1.40 -7.90
N LEU A 37 -11.68 -0.51 -8.11
CA LEU A 37 -10.59 -0.28 -7.18
C LEU A 37 -10.53 1.18 -6.77
N ASP A 38 -10.55 1.40 -5.46
CA ASP A 38 -10.11 2.64 -4.86
C ASP A 38 -8.60 2.58 -4.60
N LEU A 39 -7.83 3.48 -5.18
CA LEU A 39 -6.44 3.76 -4.86
C LEU A 39 -6.36 4.97 -3.92
N LEU A 40 -5.76 4.79 -2.74
CA LEU A 40 -5.61 5.81 -1.71
C LEU A 40 -4.13 6.02 -1.35
N PHE A 41 -3.67 7.28 -1.34
CA PHE A 41 -2.31 7.63 -0.89
C PHE A 41 -2.22 9.10 -0.45
N ILE A 42 -1.07 9.51 0.08
CA ILE A 42 -0.78 10.92 0.43
C ILE A 42 0.18 11.51 -0.61
N GLY A 43 -0.16 12.67 -1.17
CA GLY A 43 0.62 13.38 -2.19
C GLY A 43 0.63 14.89 -1.93
N GLY A 44 0.87 15.30 -0.68
CA GLY A 44 0.58 16.63 -0.17
C GLY A 44 -0.80 16.70 0.48
N GLU A 45 -1.83 16.21 -0.22
CA GLU A 45 -3.19 15.99 0.29
C GLU A 45 -3.59 14.51 0.26
N VAL A 46 -4.79 14.18 0.74
CA VAL A 46 -5.32 12.81 0.66
C VAL A 46 -5.86 12.61 -0.74
N HIS A 47 -5.22 11.75 -1.53
CA HIS A 47 -5.69 11.36 -2.85
C HIS A 47 -6.44 10.05 -2.75
N CYS A 48 -7.67 10.03 -3.29
CA CYS A 48 -8.45 8.81 -3.47
C CYS A 48 -9.01 8.80 -4.89
N GLN A 49 -8.57 7.85 -5.70
CA GLN A 49 -9.05 7.67 -7.07
C GLN A 49 -9.73 6.33 -7.19
N THR A 50 -10.87 6.29 -7.89
CA THR A 50 -11.62 5.06 -8.14
C THR A 50 -11.55 4.74 -9.62
N ALA A 51 -11.15 3.51 -9.98
CA ALA A 51 -11.19 3.02 -11.36
C ALA A 51 -11.95 1.71 -11.48
N GLY A 52 -12.44 1.42 -12.69
CA GLY A 52 -13.28 0.27 -13.00
C GLY A 52 -14.63 0.63 -13.62
N THR A 53 -15.39 -0.40 -14.00
CA THR A 53 -16.77 -0.35 -14.54
C THR A 53 -17.02 0.69 -15.65
N GLY A 54 -16.00 1.00 -16.47
CA GLY A 54 -16.10 1.93 -17.60
C GLY A 54 -16.08 3.43 -17.25
N LEU A 55 -15.93 3.82 -15.97
CA LEU A 55 -15.84 5.22 -15.54
C LEU A 55 -14.42 5.79 -15.54
N LEU A 56 -13.44 4.94 -15.18
CA LEU A 56 -12.02 5.29 -15.19
C LEU A 56 -11.21 4.09 -15.67
N ARG A 57 -10.34 4.37 -16.63
CA ARG A 57 -9.44 3.43 -17.29
C ARG A 57 -8.22 3.14 -16.39
N ALA A 58 -7.78 1.88 -16.31
CA ALA A 58 -6.65 1.48 -15.47
C ALA A 58 -5.38 2.30 -15.78
N GLU A 59 -5.24 2.75 -17.02
CA GLU A 59 -4.22 3.65 -17.53
C GLU A 59 -4.10 4.94 -16.71
N HIS A 60 -5.22 5.52 -16.28
CA HIS A 60 -5.18 6.75 -15.46
C HIS A 60 -4.60 6.49 -14.07
N LEU A 61 -4.94 5.36 -13.44
CA LEU A 61 -4.33 5.01 -12.15
C LEU A 61 -2.82 4.75 -12.29
N LEU A 62 -2.38 4.19 -13.42
CA LEU A 62 -0.96 4.02 -13.72
C LEU A 62 -0.25 5.37 -13.92
N GLU A 63 -0.88 6.33 -14.61
CA GLU A 63 -0.37 7.71 -14.73
C GLU A 63 -0.24 8.37 -13.36
N VAL A 64 -1.26 8.22 -12.51
CA VAL A 64 -1.25 8.72 -11.13
C VAL A 64 -0.09 8.10 -10.35
N LEU A 65 0.06 6.76 -10.39
CA LEU A 65 1.14 6.04 -9.71
C LEU A 65 2.53 6.49 -10.18
N ALA A 66 2.73 6.73 -11.49
CA ALA A 66 3.99 7.23 -12.03
C ALA A 66 4.35 8.65 -11.53
N ALA A 67 3.35 9.44 -11.15
CA ALA A 67 3.53 10.79 -10.61
C ALA A 67 3.69 10.81 -9.07
N VAL A 68 3.46 9.70 -8.36
CA VAL A 68 3.58 9.66 -6.90
C VAL A 68 5.03 9.91 -6.48
N ARG A 69 5.19 10.62 -5.35
CA ARG A 69 6.49 10.91 -4.74
C ARG A 69 6.42 10.58 -3.25
N MET A 70 7.58 10.22 -2.68
CA MET A 70 7.73 10.11 -1.24
C MET A 70 7.32 11.43 -0.56
N GLN A 71 6.72 11.30 0.61
CA GLN A 71 6.16 12.38 1.41
C GLN A 71 6.92 12.47 2.74
N GLU A 72 7.34 13.68 3.06
CA GLU A 72 7.88 14.01 4.37
C GLU A 72 6.75 14.26 5.39
N GLY A 73 7.11 14.25 6.68
CA GLY A 73 6.20 14.57 7.77
C GLY A 73 5.17 13.47 8.04
N PRO A 74 3.94 13.80 8.46
CA PRO A 74 3.00 12.84 9.05
C PRO A 74 2.23 12.02 8.01
N ALA A 75 2.84 11.67 6.87
CA ALA A 75 2.15 10.99 5.77
C ALA A 75 1.55 9.64 6.18
N ILE A 76 2.27 8.84 6.97
CA ILE A 76 1.77 7.54 7.47
C ILE A 76 0.55 7.70 8.39
N GLU A 77 0.56 8.72 9.25
CA GLU A 77 -0.53 9.05 10.16
C GLU A 77 -1.75 9.59 9.40
N ARG A 78 -1.51 10.41 8.37
CA ARG A 78 -2.57 10.91 7.50
C ARG A 78 -3.20 9.79 6.68
N LEU A 79 -2.40 8.84 6.20
CA LEU A 79 -2.89 7.64 5.51
C LEU A 79 -3.78 6.81 6.45
N LYS A 80 -3.34 6.59 7.70
CA LYS A 80 -4.12 5.91 8.74
C LYS A 80 -5.51 6.55 8.90
N HIS A 81 -5.55 7.86 9.12
CA HIS A 81 -6.80 8.58 9.29
C HIS A 81 -7.69 8.52 8.03
N ALA A 82 -7.10 8.65 6.85
CA ALA A 82 -7.83 8.59 5.58
C ALA A 82 -8.50 7.21 5.36
N VAL A 83 -7.80 6.12 5.68
CA VAL A 83 -8.36 4.76 5.61
C VAL A 83 -9.47 4.57 6.65
N LEU A 84 -9.21 4.93 7.91
CA LEU A 84 -10.16 4.75 9.01
C LEU A 84 -11.43 5.58 8.84
N ALA A 85 -11.35 6.75 8.18
CA ALA A 85 -12.52 7.57 7.85
C ALA A 85 -13.47 6.86 6.87
N ARG A 86 -12.96 5.90 6.09
CA ARG A 86 -13.72 5.15 5.07
C ARG A 86 -14.21 3.78 5.56
N ARG A 87 -13.87 3.38 6.80
CA ARG A 87 -14.13 2.03 7.31
C ARG A 87 -15.60 1.57 7.23
N GLY A 88 -16.56 2.49 7.29
CA GLY A 88 -17.99 2.15 7.20
C GLY A 88 -18.43 1.70 5.80
N ALA A 89 -17.64 1.99 4.76
CA ALA A 89 -17.91 1.61 3.37
C ALA A 89 -16.93 0.55 2.84
N LEU A 90 -15.98 0.09 3.67
CA LEU A 90 -14.91 -0.82 3.27
C LEU A 90 -15.06 -2.17 3.98
N THR A 91 -15.04 -3.26 3.21
CA THR A 91 -14.95 -4.62 3.74
C THR A 91 -13.50 -5.08 3.89
N SER A 92 -12.62 -4.63 3.00
CA SER A 92 -11.21 -5.01 2.98
C SER A 92 -10.28 -3.90 2.45
N CYS A 93 -9.02 -3.97 2.87
CA CYS A 93 -7.95 -3.08 2.46
C CYS A 93 -6.68 -3.89 2.13
N ILE A 94 -6.13 -3.68 0.93
CA ILE A 94 -4.76 -4.07 0.60
C ILE A 94 -3.88 -2.87 0.95
N LEU A 95 -2.94 -3.05 1.87
CA LEU A 95 -2.03 -2.01 2.31
C LEU A 95 -0.61 -2.35 1.84
N VAL A 96 -0.07 -1.53 0.95
CA VAL A 96 1.30 -1.68 0.42
C VAL A 96 2.21 -0.69 1.14
N LEU A 97 3.18 -1.19 1.88
CA LEU A 97 4.06 -0.45 2.77
C LEU A 97 5.47 -0.36 2.18
N ALA A 98 5.99 0.86 2.08
CA ALA A 98 7.34 1.15 1.60
C ALA A 98 8.32 1.05 2.78
N GLY A 99 8.68 -0.17 3.17
CA GLY A 99 9.49 -0.43 4.36
C GLY A 99 8.69 -1.03 5.51
N TRP A 100 9.36 -1.21 6.64
CA TRP A 100 8.74 -1.64 7.89
C TRP A 100 9.41 -0.99 9.11
N ASP A 101 8.58 -0.36 9.94
CA ASP A 101 8.96 0.29 11.19
C ASP A 101 7.76 0.33 12.15
N GLU A 102 7.96 0.95 13.31
CA GLU A 102 6.91 1.04 14.35
C GLU A 102 5.70 1.88 13.89
N ALA A 103 5.87 2.89 13.04
CA ALA A 103 4.75 3.68 12.54
C ALA A 103 3.86 2.87 11.59
N ARG A 104 4.47 2.09 10.70
CA ARG A 104 3.79 1.17 9.77
C ARG A 104 3.13 0.01 10.51
N ARG A 105 3.77 -0.50 11.56
CA ARG A 105 3.17 -1.46 12.48
C ARG A 105 1.90 -0.91 13.14
N ASN A 106 1.99 0.28 13.74
CA ASN A 106 0.86 0.93 14.39
C ASN A 106 -0.29 1.21 13.42
N LEU A 107 0.00 1.56 12.17
CA LEU A 107 -0.99 1.67 11.11
C LEU A 107 -1.72 0.33 10.91
N VAL A 108 -1.00 -0.77 10.68
CA VAL A 108 -1.62 -2.09 10.45
C VAL A 108 -2.48 -2.54 11.63
N GLU A 109 -1.96 -2.39 12.86
CA GLU A 109 -2.68 -2.75 14.08
C GLU A 109 -3.94 -1.91 14.28
N ALA A 110 -3.87 -0.59 14.04
CA ALA A 110 -5.03 0.29 14.14
C ALA A 110 -6.12 -0.05 13.12
N LEU A 111 -5.75 -0.35 11.87
CA LEU A 111 -6.73 -0.72 10.84
C LEU A 111 -7.41 -2.06 11.15
N ARG A 112 -6.66 -3.06 11.60
CA ARG A 112 -7.24 -4.35 11.99
C ARG A 112 -8.09 -4.23 13.25
N GLY A 113 -7.63 -3.45 14.22
CA GLY A 113 -8.38 -3.15 15.45
C GLY A 113 -9.70 -2.43 15.19
N SER A 114 -9.86 -1.75 14.05
CA SER A 114 -11.13 -1.15 13.64
C SER A 114 -12.11 -2.14 12.97
N GLY A 115 -11.75 -3.42 12.86
CA GLY A 115 -12.56 -4.46 12.22
C GLY A 115 -12.36 -4.61 10.71
N LEU A 116 -11.40 -3.89 10.10
CA LEU A 116 -11.10 -4.05 8.68
C LEU A 116 -10.31 -5.34 8.44
N GLN A 117 -10.64 -6.07 7.38
CA GLN A 117 -9.78 -7.12 6.86
C GLN A 117 -8.62 -6.47 6.09
N VAL A 118 -7.39 -6.64 6.60
CA VAL A 118 -6.20 -5.98 6.04
C VAL A 118 -5.19 -7.02 5.54
N LEU A 119 -4.99 -7.05 4.23
CA LEU A 119 -3.82 -7.68 3.60
C LEU A 119 -2.70 -6.65 3.57
N ALA A 120 -1.71 -6.80 4.46
CA ALA A 120 -0.55 -5.90 4.53
C ALA A 120 0.65 -6.53 3.83
N LEU A 121 1.20 -5.82 2.85
CA LEU A 121 2.41 -6.16 2.12
C LEU A 121 3.49 -5.14 2.49
N ALA A 122 4.57 -5.58 3.13
CA ALA A 122 5.68 -4.71 3.50
C ALA A 122 6.89 -5.01 2.65
N VAL A 123 7.36 -4.01 1.90
CA VAL A 123 8.61 -4.10 1.17
C VAL A 123 9.76 -4.06 2.16
N VAL A 124 10.61 -5.07 2.14
CA VAL A 124 11.73 -5.21 3.06
C VAL A 124 13.04 -5.52 2.33
N ASP A 125 14.15 -5.06 2.89
CA ASP A 125 15.48 -5.56 2.59
C ASP A 125 15.83 -6.67 3.58
N GLU A 126 16.03 -7.90 3.11
CA GLU A 126 16.41 -9.04 3.97
C GLU A 126 17.72 -8.80 4.74
N ARG A 127 18.57 -7.88 4.27
CA ARG A 127 19.83 -7.52 4.92
C ARG A 127 19.61 -6.57 6.10
N SER A 128 18.43 -5.98 6.22
CA SER A 128 18.05 -5.01 7.24
C SER A 128 17.49 -5.72 8.48
N VAL A 129 18.29 -5.76 9.56
CA VAL A 129 17.89 -6.37 10.84
C VAL A 129 16.71 -5.63 11.49
N SER A 130 16.56 -4.33 11.20
CA SER A 130 15.46 -3.49 11.69
C SER A 130 14.09 -3.86 11.12
N GLU A 131 14.03 -4.68 10.07
CA GLU A 131 12.79 -5.05 9.38
C GLU A 131 12.28 -6.45 9.73
N ARG A 132 12.62 -6.92 10.93
CA ARG A 132 12.10 -8.18 11.46
C ARG A 132 10.59 -8.07 11.71
N ILE A 133 9.81 -8.44 10.71
CA ILE A 133 8.38 -8.71 10.85
C ILE A 133 8.23 -10.11 11.47
N ASP A 134 7.56 -10.16 12.61
CA ASP A 134 7.17 -11.39 13.31
C ASP A 134 5.97 -12.03 12.57
N PRO A 135 5.95 -13.35 12.36
CA PRO A 135 4.81 -14.04 11.74
C PRO A 135 3.45 -13.73 12.38
N SER A 136 3.41 -13.51 13.70
CA SER A 136 2.19 -13.14 14.44
C SER A 136 1.62 -11.78 14.05
N GLN A 137 2.44 -10.89 13.47
CA GLN A 137 1.98 -9.60 12.95
C GLN A 137 1.17 -9.77 11.66
N GLY A 138 1.15 -10.96 11.04
CA GLY A 138 0.32 -11.23 9.86
C GLY A 138 0.59 -10.29 8.67
N VAL A 139 1.82 -9.77 8.56
CA VAL A 139 2.25 -8.92 7.44
C VAL A 139 3.09 -9.78 6.49
N ARG A 140 2.78 -9.71 5.20
CA ARG A 140 3.52 -10.41 4.16
C ARG A 140 4.76 -9.60 3.79
N LYS A 141 5.92 -10.24 3.86
CA LYS A 141 7.19 -9.67 3.43
C LYS A 141 7.27 -9.72 1.91
N VAL A 142 7.63 -8.62 1.27
CA VAL A 142 7.97 -8.55 -0.14
C VAL A 142 9.41 -8.08 -0.25
N ARG A 143 10.30 -8.92 -0.73
CA ARG A 143 11.73 -8.67 -0.68
C ARG A 143 12.18 -7.85 -1.88
N LEU A 144 13.04 -6.87 -1.63
CA LEU A 144 13.71 -6.15 -2.70
C LEU A 144 14.44 -7.14 -3.63
N GLY A 145 14.24 -6.96 -4.94
CA GLY A 145 14.77 -7.85 -5.98
C GLY A 145 13.99 -9.15 -6.21
N HIS A 146 13.03 -9.52 -5.35
CA HIS A 146 12.22 -10.75 -5.49
C HIS A 146 10.71 -10.48 -5.51
N VAL A 147 10.31 -9.22 -5.76
CA VAL A 147 8.91 -8.76 -5.75
C VAL A 147 7.97 -9.69 -6.51
N GLN A 148 8.31 -10.09 -7.74
CA GLN A 148 7.47 -10.97 -8.54
C GLN A 148 7.26 -12.36 -7.90
N GLN A 149 8.30 -12.94 -7.32
CA GLN A 149 8.24 -14.26 -6.69
C GLN A 149 7.39 -14.21 -5.41
N ASP A 150 7.60 -13.18 -4.59
CA ASP A 150 6.89 -13.03 -3.32
C ASP A 150 5.41 -12.67 -3.54
N LEU A 151 5.08 -11.90 -4.59
CA LEU A 151 3.70 -11.62 -4.98
C LEU A 151 2.98 -12.86 -5.52
N ALA A 152 3.68 -13.73 -6.27
CA ALA A 152 3.09 -14.98 -6.78
C ALA A 152 2.78 -16.00 -5.67
N ALA A 153 3.32 -15.81 -4.47
CA ALA A 153 3.11 -16.66 -3.30
C ALA A 153 2.06 -16.11 -2.31
N LEU A 154 1.35 -15.03 -2.66
CA LEU A 154 0.26 -14.44 -1.86
C LEU A 154 -0.95 -15.36 -1.73
#